data_AF-A0A1G1IX81-F1
#
_entry.id   AF-A0A1G1IX81-F1
#
_cell.length_a   1.000
_cell.length_b   1.000
_cell.length_c   1.000
_cell.angle_alpha   90.00
_cell.angle_beta   90.00
_cell.angle_gamma   90.00
#
_symmetry.space_group_name_H-M   'P 1'
#
loop_
_entity.id
_entity.type
_entity.pdbx_description
1 polymer ?
#
loop_
_entity_poly.entity_id
_entity_poly.type
_entity_poly.pdbx_seq_one_letter_code
_entity_poly.pdbx_strand_id
1 'polypeptide(L)'
;AEREESLKNAVVIFYHSEAEDAEKKDSVLQKFVKNTKWIAGKFNTKNVVLHSFNHLSISKSSPEFAQSLLDEVVERLERTGYTVMTTPFGYFNEFKMHVAGDSLAKVYKEF
;
A
#
# COMPACT_ATOMS: atom_id res chain seq x y z
N ALA A 1 6.63 21.18 9.36
CA ALA A 1 5.48 21.77 8.64
C ALA A 1 4.38 20.73 8.62
N GLU A 2 3.16 21.09 8.98
CA GLU A 2 2.00 20.19 8.85
C GLU A 2 1.75 19.92 7.36
N ARG A 3 1.62 18.65 7.00
CA ARG A 3 1.34 18.19 5.64
C ARG A 3 -0.01 17.47 5.68
N GLU A 4 -0.98 18.00 4.95
CA GLU A 4 -2.30 17.39 4.79
C GLU A 4 -2.53 17.10 3.30
N GLU A 5 -2.96 15.87 3.02
CA GLU A 5 -3.28 15.42 1.67
C GLU A 5 -4.61 14.67 1.67
N SER A 6 -5.30 14.72 0.54
CA SER A 6 -6.58 14.02 0.39
C SER A 6 -6.70 13.39 -0.99
N LEU A 7 -7.29 12.20 -1.02
CA LEU A 7 -7.57 11.48 -2.26
C LEU A 7 -8.98 10.88 -2.19
N LYS A 8 -9.80 11.16 -3.19
CA LYS A 8 -11.18 10.65 -3.27
C LYS A 8 -11.23 9.35 -4.06
N ASN A 9 -12.23 8.53 -3.77
CA ASN A 9 -12.47 7.25 -4.45
C ASN A 9 -11.19 6.40 -4.53
N ALA A 10 -10.47 6.24 -3.42
CA ALA A 10 -9.20 5.52 -3.40
C ALA A 10 -9.32 4.18 -2.68
N VAL A 11 -8.48 3.23 -3.07
CA VAL A 11 -8.17 2.09 -2.21
C VAL A 11 -7.00 2.46 -1.31
N VAL A 12 -7.19 2.28 0.01
CA VAL A 12 -6.13 2.49 1.00
C VAL A 12 -5.51 1.14 1.33
N ILE A 13 -4.21 1.00 1.10
CA ILE A 13 -3.45 -0.21 1.39
C ILE A 13 -2.52 0.08 2.55
N PHE A 14 -2.90 -0.47 3.69
CA PHE A 14 -2.02 -0.64 4.84
C PHE A 14 -1.11 -1.83 4.53
N TYR A 15 0.19 -1.61 4.46
CA TYR A 15 1.15 -2.67 4.14
C TYR A 15 2.22 -2.81 5.22
N HIS A 16 2.71 -4.03 5.37
CA HIS A 16 3.79 -4.41 6.27
C HIS A 16 4.75 -5.26 5.46
N SER A 17 6.06 -5.03 5.57
CA SER A 17 7.07 -5.89 4.96
C SER A 17 7.81 -6.69 6.03
N GLU A 18 7.93 -7.98 5.80
CA GLU A 18 8.46 -8.97 6.74
C GLU A 18 9.90 -9.36 6.39
N ALA A 19 10.62 -9.95 7.34
CA ALA A 19 12.04 -10.29 7.15
C ALA A 19 12.28 -11.21 5.93
N GLU A 20 11.37 -12.16 5.68
CA GLU A 20 11.49 -13.12 4.59
C GLU A 20 11.21 -12.54 3.20
N ASP A 21 10.60 -11.36 3.11
CA ASP A 21 10.32 -10.70 1.84
C ASP A 21 11.60 -10.38 1.08
N ALA A 22 12.69 -10.09 1.81
CA ALA A 22 13.98 -9.75 1.24
C ALA A 22 14.55 -10.87 0.36
N GLU A 23 14.29 -12.14 0.73
CA GLU A 23 14.75 -13.31 -0.02
C GLU A 23 13.90 -13.60 -1.26
N LYS A 24 12.66 -13.06 -1.29
CA LYS A 24 11.65 -13.33 -2.33
C LYS A 24 11.15 -12.06 -3.02
N LYS A 25 11.97 -11.00 -3.02
CA LYS A 25 11.62 -9.62 -3.42
C LYS A 25 10.78 -9.55 -4.69
N ASP A 26 11.20 -10.22 -5.77
CA ASP A 26 10.50 -10.17 -7.06
C ASP A 26 9.07 -10.73 -6.98
N SER A 27 8.89 -11.82 -6.22
CA SER A 27 7.57 -12.44 -6.02
C SER A 27 6.67 -11.52 -5.20
N VAL A 28 7.20 -10.98 -4.10
CA VAL A 28 6.50 -10.03 -3.21
C VAL A 28 6.06 -8.80 -4.00
N LEU A 29 6.96 -8.19 -4.75
CA LEU A 29 6.68 -7.02 -5.59
C LEU A 29 5.59 -7.30 -6.63
N GLN A 30 5.67 -8.43 -7.34
CA GLN A 30 4.64 -8.83 -8.30
C GLN A 30 3.28 -9.01 -7.63
N LYS A 31 3.23 -9.71 -6.49
CA LYS A 31 1.98 -9.97 -5.76
C LYS A 31 1.40 -8.69 -5.15
N PHE A 32 2.22 -7.78 -4.64
CA PHE A 32 1.79 -6.48 -4.12
C PHE A 32 1.09 -5.68 -5.24
N VAL A 33 1.75 -5.50 -6.39
CA VAL A 33 1.17 -4.77 -7.53
C VAL A 33 -0.11 -5.45 -8.02
N LYS A 34 -0.13 -6.78 -8.13
CA LYS A 34 -1.30 -7.53 -8.60
C LYS A 34 -2.49 -7.39 -7.65
N ASN A 35 -2.29 -7.54 -6.34
CA ASN A 35 -3.34 -7.39 -5.34
C ASN A 35 -3.88 -5.96 -5.30
N THR A 36 -2.99 -4.95 -5.41
CA THR A 36 -3.37 -3.54 -5.50
C THR A 36 -4.30 -3.28 -6.70
N LYS A 37 -3.90 -3.74 -7.89
CA LYS A 37 -4.71 -3.61 -9.11
C LYS A 37 -6.03 -4.36 -9.01
N TRP A 38 -6.02 -5.53 -8.40
CA TRP A 38 -7.22 -6.34 -8.20
C TRP A 38 -8.25 -5.61 -7.33
N ILE A 39 -7.86 -5.10 -6.15
CA ILE A 39 -8.81 -4.42 -5.26
C ILE A 39 -9.26 -3.09 -5.86
N ALA A 40 -8.35 -2.31 -6.47
CA ALA A 40 -8.70 -1.07 -7.15
C ALA A 40 -9.71 -1.30 -8.29
N GLY A 41 -9.54 -2.40 -9.04
CA GLY A 41 -10.48 -2.81 -10.10
C GLY A 41 -11.88 -3.16 -9.58
N LYS A 42 -12.00 -3.72 -8.36
CA LYS A 42 -13.32 -3.99 -7.74
C LYS A 42 -14.10 -2.71 -7.44
N PHE A 43 -13.40 -1.61 -7.18
CA PHE A 43 -14.00 -0.30 -6.92
C PHE A 43 -13.92 0.64 -8.14
N ASN A 44 -13.53 0.11 -9.30
CA ASN A 44 -13.33 0.86 -10.55
C ASN A 44 -12.53 2.15 -10.35
N THR A 45 -11.45 2.08 -9.57
CA THR A 45 -10.59 3.24 -9.27
C THR A 45 -9.15 3.03 -9.74
N LYS A 46 -8.48 4.16 -10.00
CA LYS A 46 -7.04 4.28 -10.24
C LYS A 46 -6.30 5.00 -9.12
N ASN A 47 -7.02 5.42 -8.08
CA ASN A 47 -6.46 6.13 -6.93
C ASN A 47 -6.06 5.11 -5.86
N VAL A 48 -4.80 5.13 -5.46
CA VAL A 48 -4.23 4.23 -4.44
C VAL A 48 -3.53 5.08 -3.39
N VAL A 49 -3.79 4.79 -2.11
CA VAL A 49 -3.01 5.30 -0.99
C VAL A 49 -2.22 4.13 -0.40
N LEU A 50 -0.89 4.25 -0.32
CA LEU A 50 -0.01 3.27 0.32
C LEU A 50 0.46 3.83 1.65
N HIS A 51 0.11 3.15 2.74
CA HIS A 51 0.51 3.52 4.09
C HIS A 51 1.29 2.37 4.74
N SER A 52 2.55 2.64 5.13
CA SER A 52 3.34 1.69 5.89
C SER A 52 2.74 1.52 7.29
N PHE A 53 2.41 0.28 7.65
CA PHE A 53 1.75 -0.06 8.90
C PHE A 53 2.40 -1.28 9.56
N ASN A 54 3.39 -1.00 10.42
CA ASN A 54 4.30 -2.00 11.00
C ASN A 54 3.68 -2.85 12.13
N HIS A 55 2.35 -2.91 12.23
CA HIS A 55 1.59 -3.62 13.26
C HIS A 55 0.78 -4.82 12.73
N LEU A 56 0.87 -5.11 11.42
CA LEU A 56 0.19 -6.28 10.83
C LEU A 56 0.91 -7.62 11.11
N SER A 57 2.22 -7.60 11.39
CA SER A 57 3.01 -8.77 11.73
C SER A 57 4.00 -8.48 12.85
N ILE A 58 4.53 -9.55 13.44
CA ILE A 58 5.63 -9.54 14.41
C ILE A 58 6.99 -9.49 13.69
N SER A 59 7.11 -10.12 12.52
CA SER A 59 8.31 -10.15 11.68
C SER A 59 8.44 -8.86 10.89
N LYS A 60 9.64 -8.29 10.76
CA LYS A 60 9.86 -6.99 10.11
C LYS A 60 11.08 -7.02 9.21
N SER A 61 10.94 -6.52 7.99
CA SER A 61 12.08 -6.24 7.13
C SER A 61 12.90 -5.05 7.64
N SER A 62 14.07 -4.82 7.05
CA SER A 62 14.76 -3.55 7.28
C SER A 62 13.98 -2.36 6.68
N PRO A 63 14.09 -1.16 7.25
CA PRO A 63 13.50 0.06 6.68
C PRO A 63 13.96 0.32 5.25
N GLU A 64 15.22 0.06 4.93
CA GLU A 64 15.80 0.27 3.61
C GLU A 64 15.16 -0.65 2.57
N PHE A 65 14.92 -1.92 2.93
CA PHE A 65 14.20 -2.86 2.08
C PHE A 65 12.75 -2.43 1.88
N ALA A 66 12.04 -2.07 2.95
CA ALA A 66 10.64 -1.66 2.89
C ALA A 66 10.45 -0.41 2.01
N GLN A 67 11.36 0.56 2.11
CA GLN A 67 11.35 1.76 1.28
C GLN A 67 11.66 1.42 -0.18
N SER A 68 12.70 0.62 -0.45
CA SER A 68 13.02 0.19 -1.82
C SER A 68 11.88 -0.60 -2.46
N LEU A 69 11.22 -1.48 -1.72
CA LEU A 69 10.05 -2.23 -2.19
C LEU A 69 8.89 -1.27 -2.51
N LEU A 70 8.61 -0.30 -1.62
CA LEU A 70 7.57 0.70 -1.84
C LEU A 70 7.82 1.50 -3.12
N ASP A 71 9.03 2.00 -3.31
CA ASP A 71 9.38 2.83 -4.47
C ASP A 71 9.15 2.08 -5.79
N GLU A 72 9.51 0.79 -5.84
CA GLU A 72 9.25 -0.06 -7.02
C GLU A 72 7.76 -0.38 -7.22
N VAL A 73 6.99 -0.54 -6.14
CA VAL A 73 5.53 -0.71 -6.22
C VAL A 73 4.89 0.54 -6.82
N VAL A 74 5.28 1.72 -6.33
CA VAL A 74 4.80 3.03 -6.83
C VAL A 74 5.10 3.15 -8.32
N GLU A 75 6.36 2.97 -8.73
CA GLU A 75 6.77 3.07 -10.13
C GLU A 75 5.94 2.15 -11.04
N ARG A 76 5.77 0.88 -10.66
CA ARG A 76 5.01 -0.10 -11.45
C ARG A 76 3.51 0.21 -11.53
N LEU A 77 2.93 0.80 -10.50
CA LEU A 77 1.54 1.22 -10.50
C LEU A 77 1.35 2.44 -11.40
N GLU A 78 2.16 3.49 -11.21
CA GLU A 78 2.10 4.73 -11.98
C GLU A 78 2.30 4.49 -13.48
N ARG A 79 3.26 3.63 -13.87
CA ARG A 79 3.46 3.20 -15.26
C ARG A 79 2.23 2.55 -15.91
N THR A 80 1.24 2.13 -15.11
CA THR A 80 -0.02 1.56 -15.58
C THR A 80 -1.23 2.47 -15.34
N GLY A 81 -0.98 3.77 -15.14
CA GLY A 81 -1.98 4.82 -15.07
C GLY A 81 -2.68 4.94 -13.72
N TYR A 82 -2.05 4.47 -12.63
CA TYR A 82 -2.55 4.71 -11.27
C TYR A 82 -2.02 6.04 -10.73
N THR A 83 -2.84 6.74 -9.96
CA THR A 83 -2.40 7.85 -9.10
C THR A 83 -2.10 7.26 -7.73
N VAL A 84 -0.83 7.33 -7.31
CA VAL A 84 -0.37 6.74 -6.05
C VAL A 84 0.01 7.84 -5.07
N MET A 85 -0.59 7.82 -3.89
CA MET A 85 -0.23 8.65 -2.76
C MET A 85 0.47 7.79 -1.71
N THR A 86 1.61 8.24 -1.19
CA THR A 86 2.30 7.60 -0.08
C THR A 86 2.27 8.51 1.13
N THR A 87 2.01 7.94 2.31
CA THR A 87 2.19 8.67 3.56
C THR A 87 3.67 8.73 3.91
N PRO A 88 4.15 9.77 4.64
CA PRO A 88 5.51 9.81 5.17
C PRO A 88 5.86 8.54 5.96
N PHE A 89 6.93 7.85 5.54
CA PHE A 89 7.40 6.62 6.16
C PHE A 89 8.00 6.90 7.54
N GLY A 90 7.59 6.14 8.57
CA GLY A 90 8.12 6.27 9.93
C GLY A 90 7.56 7.43 10.76
N TYR A 91 6.53 8.12 10.27
CA TYR A 91 5.84 9.19 11.01
C TYR A 91 4.50 8.72 11.57
N PHE A 92 4.07 9.37 12.66
CA PHE A 92 2.68 9.26 13.11
C PHE A 92 1.80 10.09 12.18
N ASN A 93 0.82 9.44 11.56
CA ASN A 93 -0.11 10.04 10.61
C ASN A 93 -1.52 10.00 11.19
N GLU A 94 -2.25 11.11 11.07
CA GLU A 94 -3.69 11.15 11.35
C GLU A 94 -4.47 10.84 10.07
N PHE A 95 -5.59 10.11 10.20
CA PHE A 95 -6.44 9.76 9.07
C PHE A 95 -7.89 10.11 9.33
N LYS A 96 -8.53 10.68 8.31
CA LYS A 96 -9.98 10.77 8.21
C LYS A 96 -10.43 10.06 6.95
N MET A 97 -11.22 9.00 7.10
CA MET A 97 -11.70 8.19 5.97
C MET A 97 -13.18 7.87 6.10
N HIS A 98 -13.85 7.83 4.94
CA HIS A 98 -15.18 7.26 4.81
C HIS A 98 -15.07 5.98 3.98
N VAL A 99 -15.30 4.84 4.62
CA VAL A 99 -15.10 3.52 4.01
C VAL A 99 -16.40 3.07 3.35
N ALA A 100 -16.31 2.50 2.14
CA ALA A 100 -17.45 1.93 1.45
C ALA A 100 -18.14 0.83 2.29
N GLY A 101 -19.47 0.68 2.13
CA GLY A 101 -20.29 -0.25 2.92
C GLY A 101 -20.33 -1.69 2.40
N ASP A 102 -19.82 -1.95 1.19
CA ASP A 102 -19.84 -3.28 0.57
C ASP A 102 -18.95 -4.28 1.32
N SER A 103 -19.30 -5.58 1.28
CA SER A 103 -18.57 -6.63 2.01
C SER A 103 -17.09 -6.76 1.62
N LEU A 104 -16.71 -6.28 0.43
CA LEU A 104 -15.32 -6.24 -0.05
C LEU A 104 -14.57 -4.96 0.31
N ALA A 105 -15.17 -4.03 1.05
CA ALA A 105 -14.53 -2.76 1.40
C ALA A 105 -13.35 -2.92 2.37
N LYS A 106 -13.24 -4.07 3.04
CA LYS A 106 -12.13 -4.40 3.94
C LYS A 106 -11.67 -5.82 3.65
N VAL A 107 -10.43 -5.98 3.20
CA VAL A 107 -9.86 -7.28 2.81
C VAL A 107 -8.43 -7.37 3.33
N TYR A 108 -8.03 -8.56 3.77
CA TYR A 108 -6.66 -8.88 4.17
C TYR A 108 -6.00 -9.78 3.11
N LYS A 109 -4.68 -9.60 2.90
CA LYS A 109 -3.84 -10.41 2.03
C LYS A 109 -2.48 -10.60 2.69
N GLU A 110 -1.95 -11.81 2.57
CA GLU A 110 -0.63 -12.24 3.03
C GLU A 110 -0.04 -13.12 1.94
N PHE A 111 1.25 -12.97 1.61
CA PHE A 111 1.83 -13.61 0.44
C PHE A 111 3.35 -13.60 0.37
#